data_AF-A0AAV5YD47-F1
#
_entry.id   AF-A0AAV5YD47-F1
#
_cell.length_a   1.000
_cell.length_b   1.000
_cell.length_c   1.000
_cell.angle_alpha   90.00
_cell.angle_beta   90.00
_cell.angle_gamma   90.00
#
_symmetry.space_group_name_H-M   'P 1'
#
loop_
_entity.id
_entity.type
_entity.pdbx_description
1 polymer ?
#
loop_
_entity_poly.entity_id
_entity_poly.type
_entity_poly.pdbx_seq_one_letter_code
_entity_poly.pdbx_strand_id
1 'polypeptide(L)'
;MSLLGGAGDWQSRAVVARHLRVYLRNWYTAFLPPALEPVTMLLAFGIGLGGYVASLSWQGRPIEYMTYVAPGLLAYATFMTAIFQSLFGAFIRMRYQRTWEGQLTTQIELTHVIWGEVLWAGLLAT
;
A
#
# COMPACT_ATOMS: atom_id res chain seq x y z
N MET A 1 -20.71 -19.90 6.86
CA MET A 1 -20.12 -18.57 7.06
C MET A 1 -19.55 -18.12 5.73
N SER A 2 -20.15 -17.14 5.04
CA SER A 2 -19.62 -16.70 3.75
C SER A 2 -18.30 -15.95 3.98
N LEU A 3 -17.22 -16.40 3.35
CA LEU A 3 -15.89 -15.75 3.46
C LEU A 3 -15.93 -14.26 3.13
N LEU A 4 -16.89 -13.84 2.31
CA LEU A 4 -17.10 -12.45 1.88
C LEU A 4 -17.90 -11.60 2.87
N GLY A 5 -18.65 -12.20 3.79
CA GLY A 5 -19.44 -11.46 4.78
C GLY A 5 -18.56 -10.69 5.78
N GLY A 6 -17.45 -11.31 6.18
CA GLY A 6 -16.53 -10.76 7.18
C GLY A 6 -15.86 -9.43 6.81
N ALA A 7 -15.83 -9.04 5.54
CA ALA A 7 -15.16 -7.82 5.10
C ALA A 7 -15.88 -6.54 5.57
N GLY A 8 -17.22 -6.57 5.59
CA GLY A 8 -18.07 -5.45 5.99
C GLY A 8 -18.29 -5.33 7.50
N ASP A 9 -17.91 -6.36 8.24
CA ASP A 9 -18.17 -6.47 9.65
C ASP A 9 -17.36 -5.46 10.48
N TRP A 10 -17.94 -5.05 11.61
CA TRP A 10 -17.32 -4.03 12.46
C TRP A 10 -15.99 -4.51 13.06
N GLN A 11 -15.82 -5.82 13.26
CA GLN A 11 -14.58 -6.44 13.76
C GLN A 11 -13.41 -6.16 12.82
N SER A 12 -13.61 -6.35 11.50
CA SER A 12 -12.59 -6.07 10.48
C SER A 12 -12.23 -4.59 10.45
N ARG A 13 -13.24 -3.71 10.55
CA ARG A 13 -13.03 -2.25 10.63
C ARG A 13 -12.29 -1.84 11.90
N ALA A 14 -12.53 -2.52 13.03
CA ALA A 14 -11.83 -2.27 14.29
C ALA A 14 -10.34 -2.63 14.21
N VAL A 15 -10.01 -3.73 13.51
CA VAL A 15 -8.61 -4.10 13.21
C VAL A 15 -7.93 -3.03 12.36
N VAL A 16 -8.58 -2.56 11.29
CA VAL A 16 -8.07 -1.45 10.45
C VAL A 16 -7.88 -0.19 11.28
N ALA A 17 -8.84 0.19 12.12
CA ALA A 17 -8.74 1.37 12.96
C ALA A 17 -7.56 1.31 13.94
N ARG A 18 -7.25 0.12 14.48
CA ARG A 18 -6.05 -0.11 15.29
C ARG A 18 -4.78 0.18 14.48
N HIS A 19 -4.67 -0.39 13.28
CA HIS A 19 -3.51 -0.16 12.42
C HIS A 19 -3.37 1.30 12.02
N LEU A 20 -4.48 1.97 11.70
CA LEU A 20 -4.49 3.40 11.40
C LEU A 20 -3.99 4.24 12.57
N ARG A 21 -4.39 3.95 13.81
CA ARG A 21 -3.88 4.68 15.00
C ARG A 21 -2.37 4.50 15.17
N VAL A 22 -1.86 3.29 14.99
CA VAL A 22 -0.41 3.01 15.09
C VAL A 22 0.34 3.72 13.97
N TYR A 23 -0.19 3.70 12.75
CA TYR A 23 0.38 4.40 11.61
C TYR A 23 0.42 5.92 11.82
N LEU A 24 -0.69 6.52 12.25
CA LEU A 24 -0.75 7.96 12.54
C LEU A 24 0.19 8.37 13.67
N ARG A 25 0.44 7.49 14.65
CA ARG A 25 1.43 7.75 15.71
C ARG A 25 2.85 7.80 15.16
N ASN A 26 3.14 6.97 14.16
CA ASN A 26 4.46 6.81 13.55
C ASN A 26 4.50 7.35 12.11
N TRP A 27 3.67 8.33 11.79
CA TRP A 27 3.41 8.75 10.40
C TRP A 27 4.70 9.18 9.69
N TYR A 28 5.60 9.86 10.41
CA TYR A 28 6.85 10.37 9.85
C TYR A 28 7.78 9.24 9.39
N THR A 29 7.98 8.20 10.19
CA THR A 29 8.82 7.05 9.80
C THR A 29 8.12 6.13 8.83
N ALA A 30 6.79 6.04 8.87
CA ALA A 30 6.02 5.13 8.04
C ALA A 30 5.76 5.69 6.63
N PHE A 31 5.62 7.01 6.47
CA PHE A 31 5.26 7.64 5.20
C PHE A 31 6.46 8.18 4.42
N LEU A 32 7.46 8.77 5.09
CA LEU A 32 8.56 9.45 4.39
C LEU A 32 9.37 8.50 3.50
N PRO A 33 9.81 7.31 3.95
CA PRO A 33 10.63 6.45 3.10
C PRO A 33 9.89 5.95 1.84
N PRO A 34 8.65 5.43 1.93
CA PRO A 34 7.90 5.03 0.73
C PRO A 34 7.56 6.19 -0.21
N ALA A 35 7.33 7.40 0.30
CA ALA A 35 7.02 8.57 -0.53
C ALA A 35 8.24 9.07 -1.32
N LEU A 36 9.46 8.86 -0.80
CA LEU A 36 10.69 9.28 -1.48
C LEU A 36 11.04 8.40 -2.69
N GLU A 37 10.67 7.13 -2.69
CA GLU A 37 10.94 6.20 -3.80
C GLU A 37 10.34 6.67 -5.14
N PRO A 38 9.03 6.93 -5.27
CA PRO A 38 8.44 7.39 -6.53
C PRO A 38 8.98 8.76 -6.94
N VAL A 39 9.25 9.66 -6.00
CA VAL A 39 9.85 10.96 -6.30
C VAL A 39 11.25 10.78 -6.88
N THR A 40 12.07 9.93 -6.27
CA THR A 40 13.42 9.62 -6.74
C THR A 40 13.39 8.97 -8.11
N MET A 41 12.45 8.05 -8.34
CA MET A 41 12.28 7.43 -9.65
C MET A 41 11.81 8.44 -10.70
N LEU A 42 10.82 9.29 -10.42
CA LEU A 42 10.41 10.35 -11.34
C LEU A 42 11.55 11.31 -11.65
N LEU A 43 12.39 11.65 -10.68
CA LEU A 43 13.59 12.46 -10.93
C LEU A 43 14.61 11.71 -11.81
N ALA A 44 14.88 10.43 -11.53
CA ALA A 44 15.83 9.62 -12.29
C ALA A 44 15.36 9.39 -13.74
N PHE A 45 14.11 9.02 -13.95
CA PHE A 45 13.53 8.79 -15.28
C PHE A 45 13.22 10.09 -16.01
N GLY A 46 12.79 11.13 -15.28
CA GLY A 46 12.43 12.42 -15.84
C GLY A 46 13.65 13.21 -16.31
N ILE A 47 14.67 13.36 -15.46
CA ILE A 47 15.90 14.07 -15.82
C ILE A 47 16.80 13.16 -16.67
N GLY A 48 16.90 11.87 -16.34
CA GLY A 48 17.78 10.93 -17.04
C GLY A 48 17.31 10.58 -18.44
N LEU A 49 16.08 10.05 -18.58
CA LEU A 49 15.55 9.55 -19.86
C LEU A 49 14.72 10.61 -20.62
N GLY A 50 14.12 11.57 -19.92
CA GLY A 50 13.32 12.62 -20.56
C GLY A 50 14.10 13.49 -21.56
N GLY A 51 15.40 13.67 -21.36
CA GLY A 51 16.26 14.38 -22.31
C GLY A 51 16.57 13.61 -23.61
N TYR A 52 16.45 12.28 -23.60
CA TYR A 52 16.72 11.43 -24.77
C TYR A 52 15.46 11.09 -25.56
N VAL A 53 14.28 11.16 -24.94
CA VAL A 53 13.00 10.79 -25.57
C VAL A 53 12.30 12.06 -26.07
N ALA A 54 12.54 12.41 -27.33
CA ALA A 54 12.08 13.67 -27.93
C ALA A 54 10.55 13.80 -28.04
N SER A 55 9.83 12.74 -28.40
CA SER A 55 8.36 12.71 -28.43
C SER A 55 7.86 11.28 -28.58
N LEU A 56 6.84 10.91 -27.79
CA LEU A 56 6.15 9.62 -27.93
C LEU A 56 4.84 9.83 -28.68
N SER A 57 4.56 8.99 -29.66
CA SER A 57 3.25 8.92 -30.32
C SER A 57 2.39 7.90 -29.60
N TRP A 58 1.32 8.35 -28.96
CA TRP A 58 0.29 7.48 -28.37
C TRP A 58 -1.04 7.74 -29.07
N GLN A 59 -1.63 6.68 -29.64
CA GLN A 59 -2.89 6.78 -30.42
C GLN A 59 -2.85 7.85 -31.53
N GLY A 60 -1.68 8.06 -32.15
CA GLY A 60 -1.48 9.07 -33.20
C GLY A 60 -1.37 10.51 -32.71
N ARG A 61 -1.33 10.76 -31.39
CA ARG A 61 -1.08 12.08 -30.80
C ARG A 61 0.31 12.13 -30.16
N PRO A 62 1.06 13.24 -30.31
CA PRO A 62 2.29 13.44 -29.58
C PRO A 62 1.98 13.65 -28.09
N ILE A 63 2.58 12.85 -27.22
CA ILE A 63 2.50 12.97 -25.77
C ILE A 63 3.92 13.15 -25.22
N GLU A 64 4.04 14.01 -24.22
CA GLU A 64 5.27 14.16 -23.46
C GLU A 64 5.59 12.87 -22.68
N TYR A 65 6.85 12.44 -22.71
CA TYR A 65 7.31 11.22 -22.03
C TYR A 65 6.91 11.18 -20.56
N MET A 66 7.05 12.32 -19.86
CA MET A 66 6.73 12.42 -18.44
C MET A 66 5.24 12.14 -18.16
N THR A 67 4.35 12.62 -19.03
CA THR A 67 2.90 12.43 -18.89
C THR A 67 2.50 10.95 -19.11
N TYR A 68 3.25 10.22 -19.92
CA TYR A 68 3.04 8.78 -20.14
C TYR A 68 3.59 7.93 -19.00
N VAL A 69 4.79 8.24 -18.52
CA VAL A 69 5.55 7.40 -17.58
C VAL A 69 5.16 7.65 -16.11
N ALA A 70 4.82 8.89 -15.75
CA ALA A 70 4.45 9.24 -14.39
C ALA A 70 3.33 8.38 -13.76
N PRO A 71 2.16 8.18 -14.40
CA PRO A 71 1.09 7.36 -13.82
C PRO A 71 1.49 5.89 -13.63
N GLY A 72 2.33 5.34 -14.53
CA GLY A 72 2.83 3.97 -14.42
C GLY A 72 3.77 3.79 -13.22
N LEU A 73 4.66 4.76 -12.97
CA LEU A 73 5.53 4.73 -11.79
C LEU A 73 4.75 4.92 -10.49
N LEU A 74 3.76 5.80 -10.48
CA LEU A 74 2.90 5.98 -9.30
C LEU A 74 2.18 4.66 -8.98
N ALA A 75 1.59 4.00 -9.97
CA ALA A 75 0.94 2.71 -9.80
C ALA A 75 1.90 1.61 -9.31
N TYR A 76 3.16 1.61 -9.79
CA TYR A 76 4.18 0.70 -9.30
C TYR A 76 4.53 0.96 -7.82
N ALA A 77 4.76 2.22 -7.44
CA ALA A 77 5.13 2.57 -6.07
C ALA A 77 4.01 2.26 -5.06
N THR A 78 2.75 2.54 -5.43
CA THR A 78 1.59 2.18 -4.60
C THR A 78 1.47 0.67 -4.42
N PHE A 79 1.66 -0.09 -5.50
CA PHE A 79 1.61 -1.54 -5.48
C PHE A 79 2.72 -2.15 -4.62
N MET A 80 3.95 -1.64 -4.73
CA MET A 80 5.07 -2.09 -3.91
C MET A 80 4.80 -1.86 -2.43
N THR A 81 4.25 -0.70 -2.06
CA THR A 81 3.86 -0.39 -0.67
C THR A 81 2.84 -1.38 -0.13
N ALA A 82 1.82 -1.72 -0.92
CA ALA A 82 0.79 -2.70 -0.56
C ALA A 82 1.36 -4.10 -0.36
N ILE A 83 2.28 -4.54 -1.22
CA ILE A 83 2.99 -5.83 -1.09
C ILE A 83 3.78 -5.87 0.21
N PHE A 84 4.59 -4.84 0.48
CA PHE A 84 5.42 -4.82 1.68
C PHE A 84 4.57 -4.91 2.96
N GLN A 85 3.43 -4.23 2.99
CA GLN A 85 2.49 -4.31 4.11
C GLN A 85 1.81 -5.69 4.22
N SER A 86 1.36 -6.25 3.10
CA SER A 86 0.64 -7.53 3.07
C SER A 86 1.53 -8.72 3.37
N LEU A 87 2.81 -8.66 2.99
CA LEU A 87 3.73 -9.77 3.15
C LEU A 87 4.54 -9.62 4.44
N PHE A 88 5.37 -8.58 4.52
CA PHE A 88 6.29 -8.40 5.65
C PHE A 88 5.58 -7.82 6.87
N GLY A 89 4.74 -6.79 6.69
CA GLY A 89 4.00 -6.16 7.77
C GLY A 89 3.08 -7.15 8.50
N ALA A 90 2.27 -7.89 7.73
CA ALA A 90 1.40 -8.94 8.25
C ALA A 90 2.19 -10.06 8.94
N PHE A 91 3.27 -10.56 8.32
CA PHE A 91 4.11 -11.61 8.91
C PHE A 91 4.75 -11.18 10.22
N ILE A 92 5.26 -9.95 10.32
CA ILE A 92 5.85 -9.42 11.55
C ILE A 92 4.80 -9.34 12.66
N ARG A 93 3.60 -8.86 12.35
CA ARG A 93 2.47 -8.79 13.30
C ARG A 93 2.02 -10.18 13.76
N MET A 94 2.04 -11.16 12.87
CA MET A 94 1.69 -12.54 13.16
C MET A 94 2.77 -13.23 14.02
N ARG A 95 4.03 -13.26 13.56
CA ARG A 95 5.06 -14.15 14.12
C ARG A 95 5.87 -13.56 15.25
N TYR A 96 6.22 -12.28 15.17
CA TYR A 96 7.12 -11.62 16.12
C TYR A 96 6.35 -10.82 17.16
N GLN A 97 5.43 -9.97 16.73
CA GLN A 97 4.63 -9.15 17.65
C GLN A 97 3.48 -9.94 18.29
N ARG A 98 3.15 -11.13 17.75
CA ARG A 98 2.03 -11.99 18.19
C ARG A 98 0.72 -11.22 18.37
N THR A 99 0.53 -10.18 17.56
CA THR A 99 -0.66 -9.34 17.63
C THR A 99 -1.89 -10.14 17.27
N TRP A 100 -1.79 -11.01 16.25
CA TRP A 100 -2.92 -11.82 15.80
C TRP A 100 -3.40 -12.75 16.90
N GLU A 101 -2.49 -13.41 17.62
CA GLU A 101 -2.82 -14.24 18.79
C GLU A 101 -3.53 -13.41 19.86
N GLY A 102 -3.06 -12.20 20.14
CA GLY A 102 -3.70 -11.28 21.09
C GLY A 102 -5.07 -10.74 20.64
N GLN A 103 -5.37 -10.73 19.34
CA GLN A 103 -6.70 -10.36 18.82
C GLN A 103 -7.67 -11.54 18.91
N LEU A 104 -7.18 -12.77 18.67
CA LEU A 104 -7.98 -13.99 18.70
C LEU A 104 -8.43 -14.39 20.11
N THR A 105 -7.86 -13.81 21.17
CA THR A 105 -8.36 -13.98 22.55
C THR A 105 -9.61 -13.14 22.83
N THR A 106 -9.95 -12.21 21.94
CA THR A 106 -11.18 -11.40 22.01
C THR A 106 -12.30 -12.03 21.16
N GLN A 107 -13.47 -11.40 21.07
CA GLN A 107 -14.60 -11.88 20.24
C GLN A 107 -14.36 -11.71 18.71
N ILE A 108 -13.11 -11.73 18.25
CA ILE A 108 -12.71 -11.55 16.86
C ILE A 108 -12.20 -12.88 16.30
N GLU A 109 -12.84 -13.36 15.23
CA GLU A 109 -12.38 -14.55 14.50
C GLU A 109 -11.25 -14.24 13.50
N LEU A 110 -10.51 -15.27 13.09
CA LEU A 110 -9.39 -15.16 12.15
C LEU A 110 -9.78 -14.50 10.81
N THR A 111 -10.98 -14.79 10.30
CA THR A 111 -11.48 -14.20 9.04
C THR A 111 -11.51 -12.67 9.10
N HIS A 112 -11.88 -12.09 10.25
CA HIS A 112 -11.90 -10.63 10.43
C HIS A 112 -10.49 -10.03 10.53
N VAL A 113 -9.54 -10.76 11.11
CA VAL A 113 -8.12 -10.34 11.16
C VAL A 113 -7.54 -10.30 9.75
N ILE A 114 -7.78 -11.34 8.95
CA ILE A 114 -7.31 -11.42 7.56
C ILE A 114 -7.90 -10.28 6.73
N TRP A 115 -9.23 -10.07 6.80
CA TRP A 115 -9.86 -8.94 6.10
C TRP A 115 -9.36 -7.59 6.60
N GLY A 116 -9.10 -7.45 7.91
CA GLY A 116 -8.51 -6.25 8.47
C GLY A 116 -7.12 -5.94 7.92
N GLU A 117 -6.28 -6.96 7.70
CA GLU A 117 -4.95 -6.82 7.09
C GLU A 117 -5.04 -6.49 5.59
N VAL A 118 -5.96 -7.14 4.86
CA VAL A 118 -6.21 -6.86 3.43
C VAL A 118 -6.72 -5.43 3.24
N LEU A 119 -7.71 -5.00 4.02
CA LEU A 119 -8.25 -3.64 3.97
C LEU A 119 -7.20 -2.62 4.39
N TRP A 120 -6.35 -2.94 5.36
CA TRP A 120 -5.25 -2.08 5.78
C TRP A 120 -4.20 -1.90 4.67
N ALA A 121 -3.79 -2.99 4.02
CA ALA A 121 -2.86 -2.93 2.90
C ALA A 121 -3.44 -2.15 1.72
N GLY A 122 -4.73 -2.33 1.42
CA GLY A 122 -5.44 -1.55 0.40
C GLY A 122 -5.53 -0.05 0.74
N LEU A 123 -5.79 0.29 2.00
CA LEU A 123 -5.84 1.68 2.47
C LEU A 123 -4.48 2.38 2.38
N LEU A 124 -3.39 1.65 2.60
CA LEU A 124 -2.03 2.16 2.46
C LEU A 124 -1.53 2.21 1.01
N ALA A 125 -2.27 1.59 0.08
CA ALA A 125 -1.99 1.60 -1.35
C ALA A 125 -2.49 2.88 -2.06
N THR A 126 -3.02 3.84 -1.31
CA THR A 126 -3.53 5.14 -1.79
C THR A 126 -2.57 6.26 -1.42
#